data_AF-A0A6P2KG34-F1
#
_entry.id   AF-A0A6P2KG34-F1
#
_cell.length_a   1.000
_cell.length_b   1.000
_cell.length_c   1.000
_cell.angle_alpha   90.00
_cell.angle_beta   90.00
_cell.angle_gamma   90.00
#
_symmetry.space_group_name_H-M   'P 1'
#
loop_
_entity.id
_entity.type
_entity.pdbx_description
1 polymer ?
#
loop_
_entity_poly.entity_id
_entity_poly.type
_entity_poly.pdbx_seq_one_letter_code
_entity_poly.pdbx_strand_id
1 'polypeptide(L)' 'MTVCVESYIGEEGGREGVKLEQQVVLTEHGCVSLTDCGFETDWL' A
#
# COMPACT_ATOMS: atom_id res chain seq x y z
N MET A 1 2.01 3.60 17.58
CA MET A 1 0.77 3.18 16.88
C MET A 1 1.15 2.57 15.54
N THR A 2 0.38 1.61 15.03
CA THR A 2 0.57 1.04 13.68
C THR A 2 -0.70 1.28 12.88
N VAL A 3 -0.56 1.67 11.61
CA VAL A 3 -1.68 1.88 10.68
C VAL A 3 -1.35 1.25 9.33
N CYS A 4 -2.37 0.83 8.59
CA CYS A 4 -2.24 0.44 7.20
C CYS A 4 -2.47 1.65 6.30
N VAL A 5 -1.57 1.86 5.34
CA VAL A 5 -1.74 2.84 4.27
C VAL A 5 -2.10 2.07 3.01
N GLU A 6 -3.28 2.35 2.47
CA GLU A 6 -3.93 1.53 1.47
C GLU A 6 -4.35 2.34 0.24
N SER A 7 -4.19 1.74 -0.95
CA SER A 7 -4.72 2.28 -2.21
C SER A 7 -5.33 1.16 -3.03
N TYR A 8 -6.56 1.36 -3.48
CA TYR A 8 -7.22 0.49 -4.46
C TYR A 8 -7.52 1.30 -5.71
N ILE A 9 -7.19 0.74 -6.87
CA ILE A 9 -7.46 1.34 -8.18
C ILE A 9 -8.15 0.28 -9.05
N GLY A 10 -9.37 0.58 -9.47
CA GLY A 10 -10.16 -0.25 -10.37
C GLY A 10 -11.39 0.50 -10.89
N GLU A 11 -11.94 0.05 -12.00
CA GLU A 11 -13.15 0.63 -12.60
C GLU A 11 -14.43 0.05 -11.95
N GLU A 12 -15.49 0.85 -11.86
CA GLU A 12 -16.80 0.35 -11.44
C GLU A 12 -17.31 -0.70 -12.43
N GLY A 13 -17.60 -1.91 -11.94
CA GLY A 13 -17.98 -3.05 -12.80
C GLY A 13 -16.83 -3.66 -13.60
N GLY A 14 -15.60 -3.16 -13.44
CA GLY A 14 -14.39 -3.73 -14.02
C GLY A 14 -14.07 -5.12 -13.47
N ARG A 15 -13.35 -5.92 -14.26
CA ARG A 15 -12.95 -7.30 -13.88
C ARG A 15 -11.65 -7.37 -13.10
N GLU A 16 -10.85 -6.31 -13.16
CA GLU A 16 -9.49 -6.25 -12.61
C GLU A 16 -9.30 -4.94 -11.83
N GLY A 17 -8.39 -4.98 -10.87
CA GLY A 17 -8.00 -3.84 -10.05
C GLY A 17 -6.72 -4.14 -9.29
N VAL A 18 -5.99 -3.09 -8.91
CA VAL A 18 -4.75 -3.19 -8.14
C VAL A 18 -5.03 -2.71 -6.72
N LYS A 19 -4.64 -3.53 -5.73
CA LYS A 19 -4.67 -3.18 -4.31
C LYS A 19 -3.24 -3.15 -3.80
N LEU A 20 -2.83 -2.00 -3.28
CA LEU A 20 -1.59 -1.85 -2.55
C LEU A 20 -1.92 -1.55 -1.08
N GLU A 21 -1.07 -2.06 -0.20
CA GLU A 21 -1.15 -1.86 1.25
C GLU A 21 0.24 -1.98 1.86
N GLN A 22 0.57 -1.07 2.76
CA GLN A 22 1.76 -1.19 3.60
C GLN A 22 1.39 -0.88 5.04
N GLN A 23 1.87 -1.71 5.97
CA GLN A 23 1.81 -1.41 7.39
C GLN A 23 2.94 -0.44 7.75
N VAL A 24 2.61 0.65 8.43
CA VAL A 24 3.57 1.63 8.93
C VAL A 24 3.47 1.78 10.44
N VAL A 25 4.61 2.00 11.11
CA VAL A 25 4.65 2.42 12.51
C VAL A 25 4.78 3.94 12.59
N LEU A 26 3.96 4.56 13.44
CA LEU A 26 4.08 5.97 13.78
C LEU A 26 5.11 6.12 14.91
N THR A 27 6.10 6.98 14.67
CA THR A 27 7.18 7.36 15.57
C THR A 27 7.08 8.86 15.89
N GLU A 28 7.91 9.37 16.80
CA GLU A 28 7.96 10.81 17.10
C GLU A 28 8.41 11.67 15.90
N HIS A 29 9.07 11.07 14.91
CA HIS A 29 9.67 11.77 13.76
C HIS A 29 8.92 11.52 12.44
N GLY A 30 7.79 10.81 12.45
CA GLY A 30 7.03 10.48 11.26
C GLY A 30 6.63 9.00 11.21
N CYS A 31 6.46 8.47 10.00
CA CYS A 31 6.08 7.07 9.78
C CYS A 31 7.22 6.27 9.14
N VAL A 32 7.32 5.00 9.49
CA VAL A 32 8.31 4.06 8.94
C VAL A 32 7.59 2.82 8.44
N SER A 33 7.88 2.38 7.21
CA SER A 33 7.35 1.13 6.67
C SER A 33 7.84 -0.06 7.48
N LEU A 34 6.91 -0.96 7.82
CA LEU A 34 7.20 -2.27 8.37
C LEU A 34 7.12 -3.37 7.29
N THR A 35 6.84 -3.00 6.04
CA THR A 35 6.64 -3.93 4.92
C THR A 35 7.91 -4.02 4.08
N ASP A 36 8.41 -5.24 3.85
CA ASP A 36 9.58 -5.52 2.98
C ASP A 36 9.21 -6.20 1.65
N CYS A 37 7.91 -6.40 1.40
CA CYS A 37 7.40 -6.88 0.13
C CYS A 37 7.61 -5.81 -0.95
N GLY A 38 8.33 -6.17 -2.02
CA GLY A 38 8.52 -5.31 -3.18
C GLY A 38 7.23 -5.12 -3.98
N PHE A 39 7.15 -4.02 -4.73
CA PHE A 39 6.08 -3.82 -5.71
C PHE A 39 6.39 -4.57 -7.00
N GLU A 40 5.33 -5.03 -7.67
CA GLU A 40 5.43 -5.42 -9.08
C GLU A 40 5.74 -4.17 -9.91
N THR A 41 6.81 -4.21 -10.69
CA THR A 41 7.34 -3.06 -11.44
C THR A 41 7.10 -3.15 -12.93
N ASP A 42 6.66 -4.31 -13.45
CA ASP A 42 6.44 -4.51 -14.88
C ASP A 42 5.32 -3.62 -15.48
N TRP A 43 4.54 -2.95 -14.63
CA TRP A 43 3.40 -2.10 -15.01
C TRP A 43 3.63 -0.60 -14.78
N LEU A 44 4.86 -0.18 -14.44
CA LEU A 44 5.25 1.22 -14.19
C LEU A 44 5.79 1.89 -15.47
#